data_AF-A0A5B7CAA0-F1
#
_entry.id   AF-A0A5B7CAA0-F1
#
_cell.length_a   1.000
_cell.length_b   1.000
_cell.length_c   1.000
_cell.angle_alpha   90.00
_cell.angle_beta   90.00
_cell.angle_gamma   90.00
#
_symmetry.space_group_name_H-M   'P 1'
#
loop_
_entity.id
_entity.type
_entity.pdbx_description
1 polymer ?
#
loop_
_entity_poly.entity_id
_entity_poly.type
_entity_poly.pdbx_seq_one_letter_code
_entity_poly.pdbx_strand_id
1 'polypeptide(L)'
;EVISAITYQIIPADTQYAEVPLAAVSSIYQRKGVGRLLYIELRKRLQNIGVRTIFCWGDTESEGFWLKQSFVSIGEVDTKGRARRLPIKADIRRALCFPGGSTLMVSHLNKDNSTNPVEPLKLSSLLKPLEKSLPSAIVQNQ
;
A
#
# COMPACT_ATOMS: atom_id res chain seq x y z
N GLU A 1 -2.75 -19.11 -3.14
CA GLU A 1 -1.51 -18.33 -2.92
C GLU A 1 -1.88 -16.88 -2.65
N VAL A 2 -1.19 -16.19 -1.73
CA VAL A 2 -1.40 -14.75 -1.46
C VAL A 2 -0.42 -13.95 -2.31
N ILE A 3 -0.93 -13.10 -3.22
CA ILE A 3 -0.10 -12.33 -4.17
C ILE A 3 0.20 -10.90 -3.69
N SER A 4 -0.60 -10.37 -2.78
CA SER A 4 -0.43 -9.06 -2.16
C SER A 4 -1.16 -8.99 -0.83
N ALA A 5 -0.66 -8.15 0.08
CA ALA A 5 -1.28 -7.91 1.37
C ALA A 5 -1.00 -6.47 1.82
N ILE A 6 -1.95 -5.88 2.55
CA ILE A 6 -1.83 -4.58 3.20
C ILE A 6 -2.42 -4.69 4.59
N THR A 7 -1.67 -4.26 5.60
CA THR A 7 -2.14 -4.20 6.98
C THR A 7 -2.53 -2.78 7.32
N TYR A 8 -3.53 -2.62 8.18
CA TYR A 8 -3.94 -1.31 8.67
C TYR A 8 -4.32 -1.39 10.14
N GLN A 9 -4.25 -0.24 10.82
CA GLN A 9 -4.85 -0.05 12.13
C GLN A 9 -5.59 1.28 12.18
N ILE A 10 -6.79 1.28 12.76
CA ILE A 10 -7.51 2.51 13.10
C ILE A 10 -6.91 3.02 14.41
N ILE A 11 -6.58 4.30 14.47
CA ILE A 11 -5.95 4.88 15.64
C ILE A 11 -7.00 5.06 16.75
N PRO A 12 -6.89 4.36 17.90
CA PRO A 12 -7.95 4.40 18.91
C PRO A 12 -8.12 5.79 19.54
N ALA A 13 -7.07 6.60 19.55
CA ALA A 13 -7.12 7.97 20.06
C ALA A 13 -7.97 8.92 19.20
N ASP A 14 -8.12 8.63 17.91
CA ASP A 14 -8.98 9.38 16.98
C ASP A 14 -9.29 8.50 15.77
N THR A 15 -10.51 7.97 15.73
CA THR A 15 -10.93 6.99 14.71
C THR A 15 -11.05 7.58 13.31
N GLN A 16 -10.85 8.90 13.15
CA GLN A 16 -10.71 9.52 11.83
C GLN A 16 -9.33 9.26 11.20
N TYR A 17 -8.40 8.67 11.94
CA TYR A 17 -7.06 8.35 11.47
C TYR A 17 -6.85 6.84 11.38
N ALA A 18 -6.15 6.42 10.34
CA ALA A 18 -5.64 5.08 10.20
C ALA A 18 -4.14 5.12 9.86
N GLU A 19 -3.44 4.05 10.18
CA GLU A 19 -2.07 3.81 9.76
C GLU A 19 -2.02 2.55 8.89
N VAL A 20 -1.16 2.58 7.88
CA VAL A 20 -0.75 1.42 7.09
C VAL A 20 0.71 1.12 7.43
N PRO A 21 0.97 0.17 8.34
CA PRO A 21 2.34 -0.16 8.75
C PRO A 21 3.12 -0.92 7.66
N LEU A 22 2.43 -1.74 6.86
CA LEU A 22 3.04 -2.62 5.88
C LEU A 22 2.11 -2.86 4.69
N ALA A 23 2.69 -2.82 3.49
CA ALA A 23 2.07 -3.25 2.25
C ALA A 23 3.10 -3.98 1.39
N ALA A 24 2.72 -5.12 0.81
CA ALA A 24 3.62 -5.90 -0.02
C ALA A 24 2.88 -6.51 -1.21
N VAL A 25 3.60 -6.64 -2.33
CA VAL A 25 3.17 -7.35 -3.52
C VAL A 25 4.29 -8.32 -3.87
N SER A 26 3.94 -9.58 -4.11
CA SER A 26 4.88 -10.60 -4.58
C SER A 26 5.62 -10.10 -5.82
N SER A 27 6.94 -10.33 -5.85
CA SER A 27 7.86 -9.73 -6.83
C SER A 27 7.44 -9.95 -8.29
N ILE A 28 6.92 -11.13 -8.62
CA ILE A 28 6.46 -11.48 -9.97
C ILE A 28 5.18 -10.74 -10.40
N TYR A 29 4.49 -10.09 -9.46
CA TYR A 29 3.29 -9.29 -9.67
C TYR A 29 3.53 -7.79 -9.45
N GLN A 30 4.72 -7.38 -9.01
CA GLN A 30 5.11 -5.98 -8.96
C GLN A 30 5.07 -5.37 -10.36
N ARG A 31 4.85 -4.05 -10.44
CA ARG A 31 4.66 -3.28 -11.69
C ARG A 31 3.44 -3.67 -12.54
N LYS A 32 2.61 -4.62 -12.10
CA LYS A 32 1.35 -4.98 -12.78
C LYS A 32 0.09 -4.28 -12.24
N GLY A 33 0.27 -3.26 -11.40
CA GLY A 33 -0.84 -2.48 -10.83
C GLY A 33 -1.55 -3.10 -9.61
N VAL A 34 -1.14 -4.29 -9.15
CA VAL A 34 -1.76 -5.00 -8.02
C VAL A 34 -1.76 -4.15 -6.74
N GLY A 35 -0.63 -3.52 -6.39
CA GLY A 35 -0.55 -2.67 -5.20
C GLY A 35 -1.50 -1.46 -5.25
N ARG A 36 -1.67 -0.85 -6.42
CA ARG A 36 -2.62 0.27 -6.63
C ARG A 36 -4.06 -0.19 -6.41
N LEU A 37 -4.45 -1.34 -6.99
CA LEU A 37 -5.78 -1.91 -6.81
C LEU A 37 -6.07 -2.23 -5.35
N LEU A 38 -5.10 -2.84 -4.66
CA LEU A 38 -5.21 -3.16 -3.24
C LEU A 38 -5.41 -1.90 -2.39
N TYR A 39 -4.63 -0.85 -2.65
CA TYR A 39 -4.76 0.42 -1.92
C TYR A 39 -6.10 1.13 -2.22
N ILE A 40 -6.58 1.13 -3.46
CA ILE A 40 -7.89 1.72 -3.82
C ILE A 40 -9.01 1.07 -3.01
N GLU A 41 -9.02 -0.25 -2.93
CA GLU A 41 -10.04 -0.99 -2.16
C GLU A 41 -9.93 -0.67 -0.66
N LEU A 42 -8.73 -0.70 -0.08
CA LEU A 42 -8.51 -0.34 1.32
C LEU A 42 -9.00 1.09 1.61
N ARG A 43 -8.57 2.06 0.79
CA ARG A 43 -8.95 3.47 0.91
C ARG A 43 -10.47 3.63 0.93
N LYS A 44 -11.18 2.98 0.00
CA LYS A 44 -12.65 3.02 -0.07
C LYS A 44 -13.27 2.48 1.22
N ARG A 45 -12.79 1.34 1.73
CA ARG A 45 -13.31 0.74 2.97
C ARG A 45 -13.08 1.63 4.19
N LEU A 46 -11.87 2.19 4.33
CA LEU A 46 -11.54 3.10 5.43
C LEU A 46 -12.40 4.37 5.36
N GLN A 47 -12.56 4.96 4.18
CA GLN A 47 -13.41 6.12 3.98
C GLN A 47 -14.87 5.86 4.36
N ASN A 48 -15.40 4.69 4.01
CA ASN A 48 -16.78 4.30 4.31
C ASN A 48 -17.07 4.19 5.81
N ILE A 49 -16.07 3.83 6.62
CA ILE A 49 -16.20 3.75 8.08
C ILE A 49 -15.81 5.06 8.79
N GLY A 50 -15.60 6.15 8.04
CA GLY A 50 -15.39 7.49 8.60
C GLY A 50 -13.93 7.93 8.75
N VAL A 51 -12.96 7.12 8.31
CA VAL A 51 -11.55 7.55 8.28
C VAL A 51 -11.38 8.71 7.29
N ARG A 52 -10.63 9.73 7.71
CA ARG A 52 -10.33 10.94 6.95
C ARG A 52 -8.86 11.10 6.62
N THR A 53 -7.97 10.49 7.39
CA THR A 53 -6.53 10.59 7.17
C THR A 53 -5.88 9.23 7.30
N ILE A 54 -5.02 8.88 6.35
CA ILE A 54 -4.21 7.65 6.39
C ILE A 54 -2.74 8.06 6.48
N PHE A 55 -2.04 7.51 7.46
CA PHE A 55 -0.58 7.54 7.56
C PHE A 55 0.02 6.26 7.00
N CYS A 56 1.21 6.35 6.42
CA CYS A 56 2.04 5.19 6.12
C CYS A 56 3.52 5.53 6.26
N TRP A 57 4.33 4.48 6.30
CA TRP A 57 5.79 4.59 6.32
C TRP A 57 6.33 4.18 4.96
N GLY A 58 6.96 5.13 4.26
CA GLY A 58 7.69 4.88 3.03
C GLY A 58 9.17 4.65 3.33
N ASP A 59 9.73 3.58 2.78
CA ASP A 59 11.17 3.39 2.66
C ASP A 59 11.63 3.74 1.23
N THR A 60 12.91 3.51 0.94
CA THR A 60 13.49 3.79 -0.37
C THR A 60 12.83 3.03 -1.52
N GLU A 61 12.18 1.88 -1.26
CA GLU A 61 11.48 1.10 -2.28
C GLU A 61 10.04 1.58 -2.46
N SER A 62 9.37 1.95 -1.37
CA SER A 62 7.92 2.18 -1.33
C SER A 62 7.48 3.65 -1.37
N GLU A 63 8.36 4.62 -1.08
CA GLU A 63 7.99 6.05 -1.11
C GLU A 63 7.43 6.45 -2.48
N GLY A 64 8.08 6.03 -3.57
CA GLY A 64 7.61 6.30 -4.93
C GLY A 64 6.25 5.68 -5.26
N PHE A 65 5.87 4.58 -4.60
CA PHE A 65 4.54 4.00 -4.72
C PHE A 65 3.49 4.85 -4.00
N TRP A 66 3.76 5.27 -2.77
CA TRP A 66 2.85 6.08 -1.96
C TRP A 66 2.60 7.47 -2.56
N LEU A 67 3.64 8.11 -3.12
CA LEU A 67 3.48 9.38 -3.87
C LEU A 67 2.47 9.25 -5.01
N LYS A 68 2.52 8.14 -5.77
CA LYS A 68 1.55 7.85 -6.86
C LYS A 68 0.13 7.63 -6.34
N GLN A 69 -0.04 7.32 -5.07
CA GLN A 69 -1.34 7.18 -4.40
C GLN A 69 -1.81 8.48 -3.73
N SER A 70 -1.16 9.61 -4.05
CA SER A 70 -1.44 10.94 -3.49
C SER A 70 -1.12 11.08 -2.00
N PHE A 71 -0.12 10.34 -1.51
CA PHE A 71 0.48 10.66 -0.22
C PHE A 71 1.52 11.76 -0.37
N VAL A 72 1.74 12.50 0.72
CA VAL A 72 2.80 13.50 0.84
C VAL A 72 3.69 13.17 2.03
N SER A 73 5.00 13.36 1.87
CA SER A 73 6.00 13.15 2.94
C SER A 73 5.91 14.29 3.96
N ILE A 74 5.86 13.96 5.26
CA ILE A 74 5.70 14.94 6.35
C ILE A 74 6.76 14.82 7.46
N GLY A 75 7.67 13.87 7.35
CA GLY A 75 8.87 13.83 8.18
C GLY A 75 9.57 12.47 8.16
N GLU A 76 10.80 12.42 8.63
CA GLU A 76 11.63 11.23 8.60
C GLU A 76 11.89 10.70 10.01
N VAL A 77 12.08 9.38 10.09
CA VAL A 77 12.51 8.67 11.29
C VAL A 77 13.94 8.25 11.09
N ASP A 78 14.82 8.61 12.02
CA ASP A 78 16.22 8.20 11.94
C ASP A 78 16.34 6.67 11.97
N THR A 79 17.51 6.14 11.59
CA THR A 79 17.77 4.69 11.59
C THR A 79 17.65 4.04 12.97
N LYS A 80 17.55 4.83 14.04
CA LYS A 80 17.34 4.38 15.42
C LYS A 80 15.86 4.47 15.86
N GLY A 81 14.93 4.73 14.94
CA GLY A 81 13.50 4.82 15.24
C GLY A 81 13.09 6.16 15.88
N ARG A 82 13.96 7.18 15.89
CA ARG A 82 13.67 8.47 16.52
C ARG A 82 13.15 9.46 15.49
N ALA A 83 11.88 9.81 15.62
CA ALA A 83 11.27 10.90 14.87
C ALA A 83 11.46 12.24 15.61
N ARG A 84 12.18 13.19 15.02
CA ARG A 84 12.27 14.56 15.55
C ARG A 84 11.25 15.45 14.84
N ARG A 85 10.34 16.07 15.62
CA ARG A 85 9.37 17.10 15.20
C ARG A 85 8.46 16.72 14.02
N LEU A 86 7.67 15.65 14.17
CA LEU A 86 6.59 15.36 13.21
C LEU A 86 5.38 16.27 13.47
N PRO A 87 4.74 16.84 12.43
CA PRO A 87 3.58 17.72 12.54
C PRO A 87 2.29 16.90 12.79
N ILE A 88 2.27 16.09 13.85
CA ILE A 88 1.16 15.21 14.20
C ILE A 88 0.75 15.50 15.64
N LYS A 89 -0.56 15.42 15.91
CA LYS A 89 -1.12 15.48 17.27
C LYS A 89 -0.44 14.45 18.19
N ALA A 90 -0.19 14.82 19.44
CA ALA A 90 0.58 14.01 20.37
C ALA A 90 -0.03 12.62 20.67
N ASP A 91 -1.36 12.52 20.71
CA ASP A 91 -2.04 11.24 20.99
C ASP A 91 -1.99 10.29 19.79
N ILE A 92 -2.13 10.84 18.58
CA ILE A 92 -1.94 10.10 17.33
C ILE A 92 -0.51 9.61 17.23
N ARG A 93 0.46 10.50 17.47
CA ARG A 93 1.88 10.18 17.46
C ARG A 93 2.20 9.03 18.42
N ARG A 94 1.57 8.96 19.59
CA ARG A 94 1.77 7.88 20.57
C ARG A 94 1.25 6.52 20.10
N ALA A 95 0.30 6.50 19.16
CA ALA A 95 -0.28 5.27 18.63
C ALA A 95 0.40 4.76 17.34
N LEU A 96 1.14 5.62 16.63
CA LEU A 96 1.88 5.23 15.42
C LEU A 96 3.07 4.33 15.74
N CYS A 97 3.39 3.42 14.83
CA CYS A 97 4.68 2.72 14.88
C CYS A 97 5.79 3.65 14.35
N PHE A 98 7.04 3.52 14.83
CA PHE A 98 8.17 4.34 14.36
C PHE A 98 9.26 3.44 13.77
N PRO A 99 9.06 2.90 12.55
CA PRO A 99 10.08 2.10 11.89
C PRO A 99 11.28 2.98 11.54
N GLY A 100 12.47 2.54 11.91
CA GLY A 100 13.70 3.29 11.67
C GLY A 100 14.04 3.37 10.18
N GLY A 101 14.59 4.52 9.74
CA GLY A 101 15.00 4.74 8.35
C GLY A 101 13.84 4.88 7.37
N SER A 102 12.68 5.34 7.85
CA SER A 102 11.48 5.50 7.05
C SER A 102 10.98 6.94 7.06
N THR A 103 10.25 7.30 6.02
CA THR A 103 9.57 8.57 5.83
C THR A 103 8.11 8.40 6.21
N LEU A 104 7.62 9.20 7.16
CA LEU A 104 6.19 9.32 7.42
C LEU A 104 5.54 10.04 6.24
N MET A 105 4.50 9.43 5.71
CA MET A 105 3.68 10.00 4.67
C MET A 105 2.21 10.04 5.08
N VAL A 106 1.46 10.99 4.53
CA VAL A 106 0.04 11.19 4.85
C VAL A 106 -0.82 11.36 3.59
N SER A 107 -2.03 10.82 3.62
CA SER A 107 -3.07 11.05 2.61
C SER A 107 -4.37 11.46 3.28
N HIS A 108 -5.00 12.52 2.77
CA HIS A 108 -6.30 12.99 3.24
C HIS A 108 -7.43 12.50 2.31
N LEU A 109 -8.42 11.84 2.90
CA LEU A 109 -9.56 11.27 2.19
C LEU A 109 -10.69 12.30 2.09
N ASN A 110 -10.68 13.09 1.02
CA ASN A 110 -11.78 14.01 0.74
C ASN A 110 -13.06 13.23 0.43
N LYS A 111 -14.20 13.69 0.98
CA LYS A 111 -15.52 13.09 0.75
C LYS A 111 -15.94 13.16 -0.72
N ASP A 112 -15.42 14.14 -1.46
CA ASP A 112 -15.84 14.45 -2.84
C ASP A 112 -14.99 13.77 -3.91
N ASN A 113 -13.90 13.07 -3.53
CA ASN A 113 -13.05 12.32 -4.46
C ASN A 113 -13.60 10.92 -4.76
N SER A 114 -14.92 10.77 -4.75
CA SER A 114 -15.64 9.58 -5.23
C SER A 114 -15.38 9.41 -6.74
N THR A 115 -14.23 8.84 -7.07
CA THR A 115 -13.86 8.12 -8.30
C THR A 115 -14.64 8.48 -9.57
N ASN A 116 -13.94 9.11 -10.52
CA ASN A 116 -14.13 8.78 -11.93
C ASN A 116 -14.13 7.23 -12.07
N PRO A 117 -15.01 6.66 -12.90
CA PRO A 117 -15.11 5.21 -13.03
C PRO A 117 -13.74 4.63 -13.38
N VAL A 118 -13.23 3.77 -12.50
CA VAL A 118 -12.04 2.98 -12.80
C VAL A 118 -12.46 2.03 -13.91
N GLU A 119 -11.94 2.27 -15.11
CA GLU A 119 -12.13 1.39 -16.25
C GLU A 119 -11.86 -0.06 -15.82
N PRO A 120 -12.73 -1.03 -16.16
CA PRO A 120 -12.58 -2.39 -15.69
C PRO A 120 -11.24 -2.96 -16.20
N LEU A 121 -10.24 -3.02 -15.32
CA LEU A 121 -8.98 -3.65 -15.66
C LEU A 121 -9.27 -5.15 -15.84
N LYS A 122 -9.02 -5.65 -17.05
CA LYS A 122 -9.08 -7.08 -17.39
C LYS A 122 -8.06 -7.85 -16.54
N LEU A 123 -8.49 -8.30 -15.36
CA LEU A 123 -7.72 -9.11 -14.41
C LEU A 123 -7.17 -10.39 -15.06
N SER A 124 -7.82 -10.85 -16.13
CA SER A 124 -7.46 -12.04 -16.92
C SER A 124 -6.03 -12.03 -17.46
N SER A 125 -5.39 -10.87 -17.65
CA SER A 125 -4.01 -10.80 -18.14
C SER A 125 -2.94 -10.90 -17.03
N LEU A 126 -3.31 -10.68 -15.76
CA LEU A 126 -2.39 -10.64 -14.63
C LEU A 126 -2.05 -12.03 -14.09
N LEU A 127 -2.98 -12.97 -14.22
CA LEU A 127 -2.96 -14.28 -13.59
C LEU A 127 -2.62 -15.43 -14.55
N LYS A 128 -2.04 -15.17 -15.74
CA LYS A 128 -1.60 -16.27 -16.61
C LYS A 128 -0.65 -17.17 -15.81
N PRO A 129 -0.99 -18.45 -15.58
CA PRO A 129 -0.07 -19.38 -14.97
C PRO A 129 1.15 -19.48 -15.88
N LEU A 130 2.34 -19.49 -15.28
CA LEU A 130 3.55 -19.88 -15.98
C LEU A 130 3.40 -21.37 -16.32
N GLU A 131 2.84 -21.68 -17.49
CA GLU A 131 2.90 -23.03 -18.04
C GLU A 131 4.38 -23.38 -18.20
N LYS A 132 4.85 -24.31 -17.36
CA LYS A 132 6.14 -24.94 -17.54
C LYS A 132 6.09 -25.69 -18.87
N SER A 133 6.72 -25.14 -19.90
CA SER A 133 6.95 -25.87 -21.14
C SER A 133 7.89 -27.04 -20.82
N LEU A 134 7.34 -28.22 -20.62
CA LEU A 134 8.09 -29.46 -20.74
C LEU A 134 8.45 -29.61 -22.23
N PRO A 135 9.72 -29.76 -22.61
CA PRO A 135 10.07 -30.05 -24.00
C PRO A 135 9.49 -31.43 -24.36
N SER A 136 8.60 -31.44 -25.36
CA SER A 136 8.12 -32.66 -25.99
C SER A 136 9.32 -33.40 -26.59
N ALA A 137 9.76 -34.48 -25.95
CA ALA A 137 10.69 -35.40 -26.56
C ALA A 137 10.02 -36.02 -27.79
N ILE A 138 10.53 -35.63 -28.96
CA ILE A 138 10.27 -36.27 -30.24
C ILE A 138 10.77 -37.71 -30.12
N VAL A 139 9.86 -38.68 -30.21
CA VAL A 139 10.24 -40.05 -30.55
C VAL A 139 9.79 -40.28 -31.98
N GLN A 140 10.75 -40.21 -32.91
CA GLN A 140 10.64 -40.75 -34.25
C GLN A 140 11.21 -42.17 -34.26
N ASN A 141 10.41 -43.07 -34.84
CA ASN A 141 10.75 -44.26 -35.62
C ASN A 141 11.67 -45.34 -35.00
N GLN A 142 11.08 -46.51 -34.75
CA GLN A 142 11.27 -47.71 -35.58
C GLN A 142 10.12 -48.70 -35.40
#